data_AF-A0A847L9Q5-F1
#
_entry.id   AF-A0A847L9Q5-F1
#
_cell.length_a   1.000
_cell.length_b   1.000
_cell.length_c   1.000
_cell.angle_alpha   90.00
_cell.angle_beta   90.00
_cell.angle_gamma   90.00
#
_symmetry.space_group_name_H-M   'P 1'
#
loop_
_entity.id
_entity.type
_entity.pdbx_description
1 polymer ?
#
loop_
_entity_poly.entity_id
_entity_poly.type
_entity_poly.pdbx_seq_one_letter_code
_entity_poly.pdbx_strand_id
1 'polypeptide(L)'
;MNSRAFGWIQNPSDFKKLKLVVQVFDAESAHYQNLRDNIIPDVIYFDSDKRKFIDYLNAEVEEFSYLDLVGTQRNQDNEPTSTRGDAVANSILQVTILPQSVETSGKRYSDNWTADGFLRWAVSFNFIESDREHDTFKITDLGREFSRTPDDSAQELEILRRAILRYPPATRILSLLDVSGAWHTKFYIGNELGFTGERGFTSYDESLMIDWLKSTTDVNEQKAIRQDVEGTSDKYARMISGWLRKVGYVDQRSTKLSTEQGEITGFPEYSITAQGMHAIRRAHGSSRNARVTKFVMWEFFATTGKNKDYVRTRRAYILKIIQNTRSFNVLMRRLLQYGFKDDKAIIKNDLRGLNASGIRIEFDDSSIFLRDVLVDFSIPELDVTEELKDAEIEERKTHFLNNTNLPIKFVELLEIAYDGNRNRDFEIITMELFR
;
A
#
# COMPACT_ATOMS: atom_id res chain seq x y z
N MET A 1 16.42 15.11 -3.58
CA MET A 1 15.50 14.19 -2.87
C MET A 1 14.76 13.33 -3.87
N ASN A 2 14.75 12.00 -3.68
CA ASN A 2 13.99 11.09 -4.51
C ASN A 2 12.60 10.83 -3.89
N SER A 3 11.53 11.29 -4.54
CA SER A 3 10.16 11.03 -4.07
C SER A 3 9.76 9.57 -4.33
N ARG A 4 9.87 8.71 -3.31
CA ARG A 4 9.38 7.32 -3.31
C ARG A 4 7.88 7.23 -2.99
N ALA A 5 7.33 6.02 -3.01
CA ALA A 5 5.95 5.74 -2.60
C ALA A 5 5.92 4.50 -1.69
N PHE A 6 5.51 4.70 -0.45
CA PHE A 6 5.38 3.68 0.59
C PHE A 6 3.95 3.67 1.15
N GLY A 7 3.64 2.72 2.04
CA GLY A 7 2.36 2.65 2.73
C GLY A 7 1.23 2.00 1.94
N TRP A 8 1.42 1.75 0.65
CA TRP A 8 0.45 1.08 -0.21
C TRP A 8 1.18 0.09 -1.13
N ILE A 9 0.88 -1.20 -0.97
CA ILE A 9 1.63 -2.30 -1.58
C ILE A 9 0.70 -3.10 -2.50
N GLN A 10 1.15 -3.29 -3.75
CA GLN A 10 0.49 -4.18 -4.70
C GLN A 10 1.37 -5.39 -4.99
N ASN A 11 0.80 -6.61 -4.97
CA ASN A 11 1.38 -7.90 -5.38
C ASN A 11 2.10 -8.76 -4.31
N PRO A 12 3.03 -8.26 -3.47
CA PRO A 12 3.64 -9.07 -2.42
C PRO A 12 2.63 -9.65 -1.44
N SER A 13 2.64 -10.97 -1.29
CA SER A 13 1.74 -11.70 -0.39
C SER A 13 2.42 -12.72 0.50
N ASP A 14 3.71 -12.99 0.33
CA ASP A 14 4.42 -14.07 1.00
C ASP A 14 5.33 -13.55 2.12
N PHE A 15 4.99 -13.87 3.37
CA PHE A 15 5.77 -13.46 4.54
C PHE A 15 7.14 -14.13 4.61
N LYS A 16 7.32 -15.33 4.05
CA LYS A 16 8.63 -15.98 4.00
C LYS A 16 9.60 -15.17 3.13
N LYS A 17 9.13 -14.73 1.97
CA LYS A 17 9.90 -13.85 1.08
C LYS A 17 10.13 -12.47 1.70
N LEU A 18 9.15 -11.93 2.41
CA LEU A 18 9.34 -10.68 3.17
C LEU A 18 10.46 -10.83 4.22
N LYS A 19 10.53 -11.96 4.91
CA LYS A 19 11.59 -12.24 5.88
C LYS A 19 12.97 -12.31 5.26
N LEU A 20 13.11 -13.00 4.12
CA LEU A 20 14.37 -13.02 3.38
C LEU A 20 14.81 -11.61 2.97
N VAL A 21 13.88 -10.77 2.54
CA VAL A 21 14.14 -9.36 2.21
C VAL A 21 14.61 -8.56 3.43
N VAL A 22 14.07 -8.82 4.62
CA VAL A 22 14.55 -8.18 5.85
C VAL A 22 15.92 -8.71 6.27
N GLN A 23 16.17 -10.02 6.10
CA GLN A 23 17.44 -10.68 6.42
C GLN A 23 18.61 -10.21 5.54
N VAL A 24 18.36 -9.62 4.37
CA VAL A 24 19.38 -8.91 3.55
C VAL A 24 20.11 -7.83 4.35
N PHE A 25 19.46 -7.27 5.39
CA PHE A 25 20.00 -6.19 6.20
C PHE A 25 20.48 -6.66 7.59
N ASP A 26 20.60 -7.97 7.83
CA ASP A 26 21.11 -8.54 9.09
C ASP A 26 22.30 -9.44 8.78
N ALA A 27 23.51 -8.93 9.02
CA ALA A 27 24.77 -9.61 8.68
C ALA A 27 24.95 -10.94 9.43
N GLU A 28 24.27 -11.10 10.57
CA GLU A 28 24.24 -12.34 11.34
C GLU A 28 23.26 -13.39 10.78
N SER A 29 22.41 -13.02 9.83
CA SER A 29 21.38 -13.93 9.31
C SER A 29 21.96 -14.98 8.37
N ALA A 30 21.37 -16.19 8.39
CA ALA A 30 21.75 -17.26 7.48
C ALA A 30 21.53 -16.87 6.00
N HIS A 31 20.50 -16.06 5.71
CA HIS A 31 20.25 -15.61 4.34
C HIS A 31 21.29 -14.62 3.85
N TYR A 32 21.77 -13.69 4.70
CA TYR A 32 22.85 -12.77 4.36
C TYR A 32 24.13 -13.51 3.96
N GLN A 33 24.51 -14.52 4.75
CA GLN A 33 25.65 -15.39 4.44
C GLN A 33 25.43 -16.17 3.14
N ASN A 34 24.22 -16.69 2.93
CA ASN A 34 23.88 -17.40 1.70
C ASN A 34 23.89 -16.49 0.46
N LEU A 35 23.52 -15.21 0.60
CA LEU A 35 23.64 -14.22 -0.47
C LEU A 35 25.10 -14.05 -0.88
N ARG A 36 25.98 -13.89 0.11
CA ARG A 36 27.43 -13.72 -0.08
C ARG A 36 28.07 -14.96 -0.70
N ASP A 37 27.79 -16.12 -0.14
CA ASP A 37 28.58 -17.33 -0.43
C ASP A 37 28.06 -18.08 -1.66
N ASN A 38 26.77 -17.96 -1.99
CA ASN A 38 26.14 -18.78 -3.04
C ASN A 38 25.30 -17.96 -4.03
N ILE A 39 24.34 -17.15 -3.59
CA ILE A 39 23.33 -16.58 -4.50
C ILE A 39 23.92 -15.50 -5.43
N ILE A 40 24.63 -14.51 -4.88
CA ILE A 40 25.17 -13.41 -5.70
C ILE A 40 26.23 -13.91 -6.69
N PRO A 41 27.19 -14.77 -6.30
CA PRO A 41 28.17 -15.33 -7.23
C PRO A 41 27.51 -16.04 -8.42
N ASP A 42 26.42 -16.78 -8.17
CA ASP A 42 25.78 -17.65 -9.15
C ASP A 42 24.72 -16.95 -10.03
N VAL A 43 24.00 -15.96 -9.49
CA VAL A 43 22.75 -15.47 -10.11
C VAL A 43 22.85 -14.04 -10.66
N ILE A 44 23.59 -13.14 -10.02
CA ILE A 44 23.77 -11.78 -10.55
C ILE A 44 24.50 -11.88 -11.89
N TYR A 45 24.09 -11.11 -12.90
CA TYR A 45 24.63 -11.29 -14.24
C TYR A 45 25.98 -10.56 -14.43
N PHE A 46 26.04 -9.28 -14.06
CA PHE A 46 27.20 -8.44 -14.32
C PHE A 46 28.30 -8.62 -13.26
N ASP A 47 29.53 -8.90 -13.70
CA ASP A 47 30.67 -9.10 -12.79
C ASP A 47 31.07 -7.84 -12.00
N SER A 48 30.72 -6.64 -12.48
CA SER A 48 30.88 -5.41 -11.70
C SER A 48 29.95 -5.40 -10.49
N ASP A 49 28.69 -5.76 -10.69
CA ASP A 49 27.67 -5.76 -9.64
C ASP A 49 27.93 -6.89 -8.65
N LYS A 50 28.31 -8.08 -9.13
CA LYS A 50 28.76 -9.19 -8.28
C LYS A 50 29.85 -8.74 -7.32
N ARG A 51 30.96 -8.22 -7.84
CA ARG A 51 32.11 -7.80 -7.02
C ARG A 51 31.70 -6.76 -6.00
N LYS A 52 30.99 -5.73 -6.44
CA LYS A 52 30.47 -4.68 -5.56
C LYS A 52 29.63 -5.26 -4.41
N PHE A 53 28.67 -6.14 -4.70
CA PHE A 53 27.82 -6.70 -3.65
C PHE A 53 28.57 -7.69 -2.75
N ILE A 54 29.49 -8.48 -3.29
CA ILE A 54 30.35 -9.35 -2.47
C ILE A 54 31.24 -8.52 -1.54
N ASP A 55 31.80 -7.41 -2.01
CA ASP A 55 32.59 -6.50 -1.17
C ASP A 55 31.73 -5.91 -0.04
N TYR A 56 30.49 -5.51 -0.34
CA TYR A 56 29.53 -5.03 0.68
C TYR A 56 29.24 -6.12 1.73
N LEU A 57 28.94 -7.34 1.30
CA LEU A 57 28.58 -8.43 2.21
C LEU A 57 29.78 -8.95 3.01
N ASN A 58 30.99 -8.93 2.44
CA ASN A 58 32.22 -9.24 3.17
C ASN A 58 32.54 -8.18 4.24
N ALA A 59 32.17 -6.93 3.99
CA ALA A 59 32.31 -5.82 4.92
C ALA A 59 31.13 -5.70 5.91
N GLU A 60 30.22 -6.67 5.93
CA GLU A 60 29.05 -6.70 6.82
C GLU A 60 28.18 -5.43 6.71
N VAL A 61 28.06 -4.87 5.51
CA VAL A 61 27.22 -3.70 5.23
C VAL A 61 25.75 -4.07 5.46
N GLU A 62 25.05 -3.31 6.30
CA GLU A 62 23.60 -3.45 6.60
C GLU A 62 22.79 -2.24 6.08
N GLU A 63 23.41 -1.36 5.31
CA GLU A 63 22.77 -0.18 4.70
C GLU A 63 23.02 -0.15 3.20
N PHE A 64 21.95 -0.09 2.40
CA PHE A 64 22.02 -0.20 0.94
C PHE A 64 21.23 0.91 0.26
N SER A 65 21.71 1.36 -0.91
CA SER A 65 20.93 2.29 -1.73
C SER A 65 19.73 1.62 -2.37
N TYR A 66 18.73 2.41 -2.78
CA TYR A 66 17.59 1.90 -3.55
C TYR A 66 18.02 1.08 -4.77
N LEU A 67 19.02 1.55 -5.52
CA LEU A 67 19.49 0.89 -6.73
C LEU A 67 20.20 -0.43 -6.43
N ASP A 68 20.92 -0.54 -5.31
CA ASP A 68 21.55 -1.80 -4.89
C ASP A 68 20.50 -2.87 -4.59
N LEU A 69 19.36 -2.45 -4.03
CA LEU A 69 18.29 -3.34 -3.62
C LEU A 69 17.37 -3.73 -4.77
N VAL A 70 16.90 -2.75 -5.54
CA VAL A 70 15.84 -2.92 -6.56
C VAL A 70 16.39 -3.13 -7.96
N GLY A 71 17.55 -2.53 -8.25
CA GLY A 71 18.18 -2.61 -9.55
C GLY A 71 17.43 -1.88 -10.66
N THR A 72 17.73 -2.27 -11.88
CA THR A 72 17.13 -1.72 -13.10
C THR A 72 16.74 -2.82 -14.07
N GLN A 73 15.88 -2.52 -15.04
CA GLN A 73 15.51 -3.49 -16.08
C GLN A 73 16.48 -3.39 -17.26
N ARG A 74 17.49 -4.27 -17.29
CA ARG A 74 18.54 -4.29 -18.32
C ARG A 74 18.69 -5.66 -18.95
N ASN A 75 19.02 -5.70 -20.24
CA ASN A 75 19.34 -6.93 -20.96
C ASN A 75 20.78 -7.39 -20.69
N GLN A 76 21.20 -8.49 -21.34
CA GLN A 76 22.55 -9.04 -21.23
C GLN A 76 23.64 -8.09 -21.72
N ASP A 77 23.33 -7.24 -22.69
CA ASP A 77 24.23 -6.22 -23.24
C ASP A 77 24.33 -4.95 -22.36
N ASN A 78 23.72 -4.97 -21.16
CA ASN A 78 23.66 -3.87 -20.22
C ASN A 78 22.86 -2.65 -20.71
N GLU A 79 21.98 -2.85 -21.69
CA GLU A 79 21.09 -1.83 -22.23
C GLU A 79 19.72 -1.84 -21.52
N PRO A 80 19.06 -0.68 -21.34
CA PRO A 80 17.69 -0.64 -20.84
C PRO A 80 16.74 -1.42 -21.75
N THR A 81 15.87 -2.25 -21.17
CA THR A 81 14.86 -3.00 -21.93
C THR A 81 13.48 -2.85 -21.32
N SER A 82 12.45 -2.74 -22.16
CA SER A 82 11.04 -2.81 -21.74
C SER A 82 10.54 -4.25 -21.63
N THR A 83 11.27 -5.21 -22.20
CA THR A 83 10.87 -6.63 -22.21
C THR A 83 11.37 -7.34 -20.96
N ARG A 84 10.44 -7.81 -20.12
CA ARG A 84 10.78 -8.49 -18.86
C ARG A 84 11.49 -9.85 -19.04
N GLY A 85 11.26 -10.50 -20.17
CA GLY A 85 11.90 -11.77 -20.53
C GLY A 85 13.40 -11.63 -20.70
N ASP A 86 13.84 -10.53 -21.31
CA ASP A 86 15.25 -10.27 -21.64
C ASP A 86 16.04 -9.71 -20.46
N ALA A 87 15.34 -9.26 -19.42
CA ALA A 87 15.94 -8.62 -18.27
C ALA A 87 16.72 -9.60 -17.40
N VAL A 88 17.96 -9.25 -17.06
CA VAL A 88 18.86 -10.02 -16.18
C VAL A 88 18.90 -9.45 -14.75
N ALA A 89 19.36 -10.26 -13.79
CA ALA A 89 19.51 -9.83 -12.40
C ALA A 89 20.72 -8.91 -12.21
N ASN A 90 20.51 -7.77 -11.56
CA ASN A 90 21.54 -6.77 -11.28
C ASN A 90 21.39 -6.10 -9.90
N SER A 91 20.66 -6.72 -8.97
CA SER A 91 20.44 -6.19 -7.63
C SER A 91 20.15 -7.28 -6.60
N ILE A 92 20.32 -6.92 -5.32
CA ILE A 92 20.25 -7.86 -4.20
C ILE A 92 18.84 -8.45 -4.08
N LEU A 93 17.78 -7.64 -4.08
CA LEU A 93 16.43 -8.16 -3.84
C LEU A 93 15.87 -8.95 -5.03
N GLN A 94 16.33 -8.68 -6.26
CA GLN A 94 15.97 -9.50 -7.42
C GLN A 94 16.38 -10.95 -7.22
N VAL A 95 17.56 -11.21 -6.65
CA VAL A 95 18.07 -12.57 -6.41
C VAL A 95 17.65 -13.15 -5.06
N THR A 96 17.26 -12.32 -4.09
CA THR A 96 16.61 -12.76 -2.84
C THR A 96 15.23 -13.36 -3.09
N ILE A 97 14.45 -12.75 -3.99
CA ILE A 97 13.04 -13.09 -4.19
C ILE A 97 12.91 -14.06 -5.35
N LEU A 98 12.79 -15.36 -5.04
CA LEU A 98 12.56 -16.38 -6.06
C LEU A 98 11.18 -16.22 -6.72
N PRO A 99 11.08 -16.28 -8.06
CA PRO A 99 9.81 -16.24 -8.75
C PRO A 99 9.00 -17.52 -8.51
N GLN A 100 7.68 -17.44 -8.62
CA GLN A 100 6.81 -18.63 -8.49
C GLN A 100 7.07 -19.68 -9.58
N SER A 101 7.60 -19.26 -10.73
CA SER A 101 7.91 -20.11 -11.87
C SER A 101 9.33 -20.68 -11.82
N VAL A 102 10.05 -20.61 -10.69
CA VAL A 102 11.45 -21.08 -10.62
C VAL A 102 11.60 -22.54 -11.05
N GLU A 103 10.67 -23.40 -10.63
CA GLU A 103 10.67 -24.84 -10.96
C GLU A 103 10.44 -25.13 -12.45
N THR A 104 9.73 -24.24 -13.16
CA THR A 104 9.38 -24.45 -14.58
C THR A 104 10.30 -23.70 -15.55
N SER A 105 10.69 -22.49 -15.18
CA SER A 105 11.49 -21.60 -16.04
C SER A 105 12.99 -21.69 -15.77
N GLY A 106 13.40 -22.24 -14.62
CA GLY A 106 14.79 -22.20 -14.15
C GLY A 106 15.28 -20.79 -13.77
N LYS A 107 14.48 -19.74 -13.97
CA LYS A 107 14.83 -18.35 -13.64
C LYS A 107 14.86 -18.19 -12.12
N ARG A 108 16.04 -17.93 -11.55
CA ARG A 108 16.27 -17.81 -10.10
C ARG A 108 16.25 -16.37 -9.58
N TYR A 109 15.59 -15.46 -10.27
CA TYR A 109 15.48 -14.07 -9.87
C TYR A 109 14.15 -13.46 -10.32
N SER A 110 13.70 -12.46 -9.58
CA SER A 110 12.49 -11.66 -9.87
C SER A 110 12.83 -10.38 -10.62
N ASP A 111 11.80 -9.69 -11.12
CA ASP A 111 11.94 -8.37 -11.72
C ASP A 111 12.09 -7.25 -10.67
N ASN A 112 12.56 -6.08 -11.12
CA ASN A 112 12.74 -4.90 -10.27
C ASN A 112 11.41 -4.40 -9.67
N TRP A 113 10.28 -4.57 -10.36
CA TRP A 113 8.97 -4.18 -9.83
C TRP A 113 8.57 -5.03 -8.61
N THR A 114 8.85 -6.33 -8.67
CA THR A 114 8.61 -7.26 -7.56
C THR A 114 9.54 -6.94 -6.39
N ALA A 115 10.83 -6.70 -6.66
CA ALA A 115 11.81 -6.27 -5.66
C ALA A 115 11.36 -4.98 -4.94
N ASP A 116 10.97 -3.95 -5.70
CA ASP A 116 10.43 -2.69 -5.19
C ASP A 116 9.17 -2.93 -4.32
N GLY A 117 8.26 -3.79 -4.76
CA GLY A 117 7.07 -4.14 -3.99
C GLY A 117 7.40 -4.71 -2.60
N PHE A 118 8.35 -5.63 -2.50
CA PHE A 118 8.76 -6.21 -1.23
C PHE A 118 9.53 -5.21 -0.35
N LEU A 119 10.40 -4.37 -0.93
CA LEU A 119 11.07 -3.30 -0.19
C LEU A 119 10.05 -2.33 0.42
N ARG A 120 9.06 -1.89 -0.36
CA ARG A 120 7.97 -1.04 0.12
C ARG A 120 7.17 -1.70 1.23
N TRP A 121 6.97 -3.02 1.18
CA TRP A 121 6.29 -3.75 2.23
C TRP A 121 7.10 -3.77 3.53
N ALA A 122 8.39 -4.09 3.46
CA ALA A 122 9.27 -4.12 4.62
C ALA A 122 9.36 -2.73 5.29
N VAL A 123 9.43 -1.66 4.49
CA VAL A 123 9.37 -0.28 4.98
C VAL A 123 8.02 0.03 5.62
N SER A 124 6.91 -0.35 4.99
CA SER A 124 5.56 -0.03 5.50
C SER A 124 5.23 -0.76 6.81
N PHE A 125 5.89 -1.89 7.07
CA PHE A 125 5.78 -2.64 8.34
C PHE A 125 6.82 -2.17 9.37
N ASN A 126 7.63 -1.16 9.04
CA ASN A 126 8.72 -0.64 9.88
C ASN A 126 9.75 -1.72 10.25
N PHE A 127 9.99 -2.69 9.37
CA PHE A 127 11.12 -3.62 9.50
C PHE A 127 12.40 -3.01 8.93
N ILE A 128 12.25 -2.16 7.91
CA ILE A 128 13.33 -1.42 7.27
C ILE A 128 13.00 0.07 7.36
N GLU A 129 13.95 0.91 7.73
CA GLU A 129 13.82 2.36 7.66
C GLU A 129 14.47 2.89 6.38
N SER A 130 13.98 4.05 5.90
CA SER A 130 14.47 4.70 4.69
C SER A 130 15.02 6.08 5.00
N ASP A 131 16.23 6.37 4.52
CA ASP A 131 16.78 7.72 4.48
C ASP A 131 16.43 8.38 3.13
N ARG A 132 15.70 9.50 3.17
CA ARG A 132 15.27 10.23 1.96
C ARG A 132 16.39 11.08 1.34
N GLU A 133 17.35 11.51 2.14
CA GLU A 133 18.45 12.36 1.71
C GLU A 133 19.45 11.52 0.90
N HIS A 134 19.81 10.36 1.44
CA HIS A 134 20.77 9.44 0.83
C HIS A 134 20.12 8.38 -0.08
N ASP A 135 18.78 8.23 -0.04
CA ASP A 135 18.03 7.18 -0.76
C ASP A 135 18.53 5.77 -0.40
N THR A 136 18.86 5.60 0.89
CA THR A 136 19.35 4.36 1.49
C THR A 136 18.34 3.75 2.45
N PHE A 137 18.55 2.47 2.76
CA PHE A 137 17.67 1.67 3.59
C PHE A 137 18.50 0.85 4.58
N LYS A 138 18.03 0.74 5.82
CA LYS A 138 18.67 -0.04 6.87
C LYS A 138 17.65 -0.73 7.78
N ILE A 139 18.08 -1.78 8.46
CA ILE A 139 17.20 -2.56 9.34
C ILE A 139 16.82 -1.78 10.61
N THR A 140 15.57 -1.90 11.04
CA THR A 140 15.11 -1.37 12.33
C THR A 140 15.25 -2.44 13.43
N ASP A 141 15.09 -2.06 14.69
CA ASP A 141 15.04 -3.02 15.80
C ASP A 141 13.94 -4.08 15.60
N LEU A 142 12.76 -3.66 15.13
CA LEU A 142 11.65 -4.57 14.85
C LEU A 142 11.97 -5.51 13.68
N GLY A 143 12.69 -5.02 12.66
CA GLY A 143 13.18 -5.84 11.56
C GLY A 143 14.21 -6.87 12.03
N ARG A 144 15.12 -6.48 12.92
CA ARG A 144 16.15 -7.36 13.49
C ARG A 144 15.52 -8.45 14.37
N GLU A 145 14.51 -8.10 15.17
CA GLU A 145 13.68 -9.09 15.89
C GLU A 145 13.05 -10.09 14.91
N PHE A 146 12.42 -9.61 13.83
CA PHE A 146 11.76 -10.46 12.83
C PHE A 146 12.76 -11.39 12.13
N SER A 147 13.88 -10.84 11.65
CA SER A 147 14.98 -11.55 10.97
C SER A 147 15.44 -12.79 11.73
N ARG A 148 15.56 -12.66 13.07
CA ARG A 148 16.20 -13.66 13.95
C ARG A 148 15.23 -14.70 14.52
N THR A 149 13.93 -14.55 14.31
CA THR A 149 12.96 -15.60 14.71
C THR A 149 13.10 -16.85 13.85
N PRO A 150 12.80 -18.05 14.38
CA PRO A 150 12.65 -19.25 13.54
C PRO A 150 11.44 -19.12 12.61
N ASP A 151 11.55 -19.69 11.40
CA ASP A 151 10.47 -19.72 10.42
C ASP A 151 9.22 -20.43 10.97
N ASP A 152 8.05 -19.88 10.66
CA ASP A 152 6.73 -20.40 11.06
C ASP A 152 6.53 -20.51 12.59
N SER A 153 7.37 -19.82 13.38
CA SER A 153 7.31 -19.83 14.84
C SER A 153 6.20 -18.93 15.40
N ALA A 154 5.79 -19.19 16.64
CA ALA A 154 4.82 -18.34 17.33
C ALA A 154 5.36 -16.93 17.57
N GLN A 155 6.67 -16.79 17.78
CA GLN A 155 7.38 -15.53 17.95
C GLN A 155 7.34 -14.71 16.65
N GLU A 156 7.62 -15.34 15.51
CA GLU A 156 7.54 -14.72 14.18
C GLU A 156 6.12 -14.18 13.94
N LEU A 157 5.12 -15.01 14.18
CA LEU A 157 3.71 -14.65 14.02
C LEU A 157 3.31 -13.47 14.93
N GLU A 158 3.82 -13.42 16.16
CA GLU A 158 3.53 -12.30 17.07
C GLU A 158 4.20 -10.99 16.62
N ILE A 159 5.42 -11.04 16.06
CA ILE A 159 6.06 -9.86 15.47
C ILE A 159 5.27 -9.35 14.26
N LEU A 160 4.82 -10.26 13.38
CA LEU A 160 3.96 -9.91 12.25
C LEU A 160 2.64 -9.27 12.71
N ARG A 161 2.03 -9.80 13.78
CA ARG A 161 0.82 -9.23 14.40
C ARG A 161 1.06 -7.85 14.99
N ARG A 162 2.19 -7.62 15.65
CA ARG A 162 2.59 -6.29 16.14
C ARG A 162 2.76 -5.31 14.97
N ALA A 163 3.48 -5.71 13.92
CA ALA A 163 3.73 -4.85 12.76
C ALA A 163 2.44 -4.48 12.02
N ILE A 164 1.57 -5.46 11.72
CA ILE A 164 0.35 -5.22 10.95
C ILE A 164 -0.68 -4.35 11.69
N LEU A 165 -0.72 -4.37 13.03
CA LEU A 165 -1.57 -3.47 13.82
C LEU A 165 -1.05 -2.04 13.89
N ARG A 166 0.26 -1.82 13.64
CA ARG A 166 0.84 -0.47 13.51
C ARG A 166 0.60 0.11 12.13
N TYR A 167 0.34 -0.71 11.12
CA TYR A 167 0.08 -0.32 9.74
C TYR A 167 -1.40 0.13 9.57
N PRO A 168 -1.66 1.44 9.36
CA PRO A 168 -3.04 1.97 9.39
C PRO A 168 -4.02 1.29 8.43
N PRO A 169 -3.68 1.02 7.15
CA PRO A 169 -4.61 0.40 6.20
C PRO A 169 -5.11 -0.98 6.66
N ALA A 170 -4.29 -1.77 7.35
CA ALA A 170 -4.76 -3.03 7.93
C ALA A 170 -5.78 -2.82 9.06
N THR A 171 -5.56 -1.83 9.93
CA THR A 171 -6.53 -1.49 10.98
C THR A 171 -7.83 -0.92 10.41
N ARG A 172 -7.78 -0.25 9.24
CA ARG A 172 -9.00 0.16 8.52
C ARG A 172 -9.84 -1.05 8.12
N ILE A 173 -9.24 -2.05 7.48
CA ILE A 173 -9.97 -3.25 7.05
C ILE A 173 -10.59 -3.97 8.25
N LEU A 174 -9.83 -4.15 9.33
CA LEU A 174 -10.37 -4.73 10.57
C LEU A 174 -11.54 -3.90 11.11
N SER A 175 -11.45 -2.58 11.11
CA SER A 175 -12.54 -1.72 11.59
C SER A 175 -13.79 -1.82 10.72
N LEU A 176 -13.63 -1.89 9.39
CA LEU A 176 -14.74 -2.05 8.46
C LEU A 176 -15.49 -3.36 8.68
N LEU A 177 -14.74 -4.47 8.81
CA LEU A 177 -15.32 -5.79 9.03
C LEU A 177 -15.92 -5.95 10.44
N ASP A 178 -15.37 -5.29 11.46
CA ASP A 178 -15.93 -5.25 12.82
C ASP A 178 -17.25 -4.47 12.86
N VAL A 179 -17.31 -3.32 12.19
CA VAL A 179 -18.52 -2.48 12.14
C VAL A 179 -19.63 -3.17 11.35
N SER A 180 -19.31 -3.83 10.23
CA SER A 180 -20.33 -4.47 9.41
C SER A 180 -20.87 -5.77 10.02
N GLY A 181 -20.01 -6.53 10.73
CA GLY A 181 -20.37 -7.82 11.30
C GLY A 181 -20.72 -8.90 10.28
N ALA A 182 -20.37 -8.68 9.01
CA ALA A 182 -20.76 -9.53 7.88
C ALA A 182 -19.57 -9.88 6.97
N TRP A 183 -19.84 -10.75 6.00
CA TRP A 183 -18.89 -11.15 4.97
C TRP A 183 -18.94 -10.16 3.81
N HIS A 184 -17.77 -9.69 3.35
CA HIS A 184 -17.67 -8.68 2.29
C HIS A 184 -16.59 -9.02 1.27
N THR A 185 -16.81 -8.64 0.01
CA THR A 185 -15.78 -8.81 -1.03
C THR A 185 -14.72 -7.71 -0.94
N LYS A 186 -13.70 -7.84 -1.81
CA LYS A 186 -12.68 -6.79 -1.99
C LYS A 186 -13.27 -5.44 -2.43
N PHE A 187 -14.42 -5.43 -3.11
CA PHE A 187 -15.06 -4.22 -3.66
C PHE A 187 -15.70 -3.37 -2.55
N TYR A 188 -16.44 -4.01 -1.63
CA TYR A 188 -16.98 -3.32 -0.46
C TYR A 188 -15.86 -2.66 0.37
N ILE A 189 -14.79 -3.41 0.64
CA ILE A 189 -13.65 -2.91 1.41
C ILE A 189 -12.92 -1.81 0.63
N GLY A 190 -12.72 -2.01 -0.68
CA GLY A 190 -12.00 -1.09 -1.57
C GLY A 190 -12.63 0.29 -1.67
N ASN A 191 -13.97 0.37 -1.71
CA ASN A 191 -14.71 1.64 -1.75
C ASN A 191 -14.45 2.51 -0.51
N GLU A 192 -14.09 1.86 0.61
CA GLU A 192 -13.90 2.47 1.91
C GLU A 192 -12.42 2.55 2.34
N LEU A 193 -11.48 2.28 1.41
CA LEU A 193 -10.06 2.14 1.69
C LEU A 193 -9.19 3.16 0.94
N GLY A 194 -8.43 3.93 1.71
CA GLY A 194 -7.48 4.92 1.21
C GLY A 194 -8.12 6.24 0.79
N PHE A 195 -7.51 6.91 -0.18
CA PHE A 195 -7.94 8.25 -0.60
C PHE A 195 -8.89 8.15 -1.80
N THR A 196 -10.09 7.62 -1.58
CA THR A 196 -11.12 7.39 -2.61
C THR A 196 -11.36 8.65 -3.46
N GLY A 197 -11.44 8.48 -4.77
CA GLY A 197 -11.57 9.59 -5.73
C GLY A 197 -10.24 10.15 -6.24
N GLU A 198 -9.13 9.47 -5.97
CA GLU A 198 -7.80 9.77 -6.51
C GLU A 198 -7.29 8.61 -7.37
N ARG A 199 -6.49 8.93 -8.40
CA ARG A 199 -5.90 7.98 -9.36
C ARG A 199 -5.25 6.72 -8.75
N GLY A 200 -4.78 6.81 -7.50
CA GLY A 200 -4.18 5.70 -6.76
C GLY A 200 -5.16 4.80 -5.99
N PHE A 201 -6.46 5.09 -6.02
CA PHE A 201 -7.48 4.57 -5.09
C PHE A 201 -8.84 4.34 -5.74
N THR A 202 -8.84 3.80 -6.96
CA THR A 202 -10.07 3.37 -7.66
C THR A 202 -10.65 2.10 -7.02
N SER A 203 -11.97 2.03 -6.92
CA SER A 203 -12.73 0.82 -6.56
C SER A 203 -13.99 0.76 -7.41
N TYR A 204 -14.52 -0.45 -7.62
CA TYR A 204 -15.77 -0.67 -8.34
C TYR A 204 -16.89 -1.05 -7.37
N ASP A 205 -18.14 -0.71 -7.70
CA ASP A 205 -19.29 -1.14 -6.91
C ASP A 205 -19.44 -2.68 -6.86
N GLU A 206 -19.68 -3.19 -5.66
CA GLU A 206 -19.79 -4.63 -5.40
C GLU A 206 -20.99 -5.24 -6.14
N SER A 207 -22.14 -4.56 -6.16
CA SER A 207 -23.36 -5.07 -6.79
C SER A 207 -23.22 -5.14 -8.31
N LEU A 208 -22.63 -4.09 -8.91
CA LEU A 208 -22.34 -4.04 -10.34
C LEU A 208 -21.39 -5.17 -10.76
N MET A 209 -20.33 -5.40 -9.99
CA MET A 209 -19.38 -6.48 -10.27
C MET A 209 -20.00 -7.87 -10.13
N ILE A 210 -20.87 -8.08 -9.13
CA ILE A 210 -21.62 -9.34 -8.98
C ILE A 210 -22.60 -9.54 -10.13
N ASP A 211 -23.31 -8.49 -10.54
CA ASP A 211 -24.25 -8.55 -11.66
C ASP A 211 -23.55 -8.88 -12.97
N TRP A 212 -22.44 -8.20 -13.28
CA TRP A 212 -21.66 -8.48 -14.49
C TRP A 212 -21.14 -9.92 -14.49
N LEU A 213 -20.63 -10.40 -13.36
CA LEU A 213 -20.17 -11.78 -13.23
C LEU A 213 -21.32 -12.79 -13.46
N LYS A 214 -22.54 -12.48 -13.01
CA LYS A 214 -23.72 -13.33 -13.20
C LYS A 214 -24.28 -13.29 -14.62
N SER A 215 -24.15 -12.16 -15.31
CA SER A 215 -24.74 -11.96 -16.64
C SER A 215 -23.92 -12.58 -17.76
N THR A 216 -22.60 -12.76 -17.56
CA THR A 216 -21.77 -13.41 -18.58
C THR A 216 -21.91 -14.93 -18.56
N THR A 217 -22.02 -15.51 -19.75
CA THR A 217 -22.10 -16.95 -19.98
C THR A 217 -20.75 -17.53 -20.45
N ASP A 218 -19.78 -16.66 -20.76
CA ASP A 218 -18.42 -17.08 -21.15
C ASP A 218 -17.58 -17.38 -19.90
N VAL A 219 -17.18 -18.65 -19.76
CA VAL A 219 -16.36 -19.15 -18.65
C VAL A 219 -15.00 -18.44 -18.58
N ASN A 220 -14.41 -18.06 -19.73
CA ASN A 220 -13.15 -17.33 -19.76
C ASN A 220 -13.33 -15.89 -19.27
N GLU A 221 -14.40 -15.23 -19.68
CA GLU A 221 -14.76 -13.90 -19.18
C GLU A 221 -15.05 -13.94 -17.67
N GLN A 222 -15.82 -14.92 -17.18
CA GLN A 222 -16.05 -15.12 -15.74
C GLN A 222 -14.73 -15.28 -14.97
N LYS A 223 -13.76 -15.99 -15.54
CA LYS A 223 -12.43 -16.14 -14.94
C LYS A 223 -11.67 -14.81 -14.92
N ALA A 224 -11.66 -14.09 -16.04
CA ALA A 224 -11.01 -12.79 -16.16
C ALA A 224 -11.61 -11.74 -15.20
N ILE A 225 -12.94 -11.66 -15.10
CA ILE A 225 -13.64 -10.77 -14.16
C ILE A 225 -13.20 -11.03 -12.71
N ARG A 226 -13.11 -12.31 -12.31
CA ARG A 226 -12.70 -12.66 -10.94
C ARG A 226 -11.24 -12.34 -10.63
N GLN A 227 -10.35 -12.48 -11.61
CA GLN A 227 -8.90 -12.43 -11.41
C GLN A 227 -8.29 -11.06 -11.72
N ASP A 228 -8.72 -10.43 -12.82
CA ASP A 228 -8.01 -9.32 -13.45
C ASP A 228 -8.81 -8.01 -13.45
N VAL A 229 -10.13 -8.09 -13.22
CA VAL A 229 -10.99 -6.90 -13.09
C VAL A 229 -11.07 -6.47 -11.63
N GLU A 230 -10.26 -5.48 -11.31
CA GLU A 230 -10.25 -4.81 -10.01
C GLU A 230 -9.67 -3.40 -10.16
N GLY A 231 -10.15 -2.47 -9.33
CA GLY A 231 -9.53 -1.17 -9.13
C GLY A 231 -8.29 -1.27 -8.23
N THR A 232 -7.57 -0.16 -8.08
CA THR A 232 -6.36 -0.11 -7.27
C THR A 232 -6.64 -0.34 -5.77
N SER A 233 -7.71 0.24 -5.23
CA SER A 233 -8.13 0.02 -3.84
C SER A 233 -8.65 -1.40 -3.61
N ASP A 234 -9.34 -2.00 -4.57
CA ASP A 234 -9.79 -3.40 -4.49
C ASP A 234 -8.60 -4.36 -4.39
N LYS A 235 -7.52 -4.05 -5.14
CA LYS A 235 -6.27 -4.77 -5.06
C LYS A 235 -5.63 -4.61 -3.69
N TYR A 236 -5.55 -3.40 -3.13
CA TYR A 236 -5.07 -3.21 -1.75
C TYR A 236 -5.92 -3.99 -0.74
N ALA A 237 -7.25 -3.90 -0.85
CA ALA A 237 -8.18 -4.63 0.01
C ALA A 237 -7.92 -6.15 -0.04
N ARG A 238 -7.82 -6.72 -1.24
CA ARG A 238 -7.51 -8.15 -1.44
C ARG A 238 -6.17 -8.53 -0.83
N MET A 239 -5.12 -7.74 -1.05
CA MET A 239 -3.77 -8.03 -0.56
C MET A 239 -3.70 -7.97 0.97
N ILE A 240 -4.20 -6.88 1.56
CA ILE A 240 -4.15 -6.66 3.00
C ILE A 240 -5.05 -7.66 3.74
N SER A 241 -6.26 -7.96 3.22
CA SER A 241 -7.11 -9.02 3.78
C SER A 241 -6.41 -10.38 3.71
N GLY A 242 -5.65 -10.66 2.66
CA GLY A 242 -4.81 -11.87 2.57
C GLY A 242 -3.74 -11.94 3.66
N TRP A 243 -3.10 -10.82 4.00
CA TRP A 243 -2.14 -10.75 5.09
C TRP A 243 -2.80 -10.92 6.47
N LEU A 244 -3.94 -10.24 6.68
CA LEU A 244 -4.74 -10.35 7.90
C LEU A 244 -5.21 -11.78 8.14
N ARG A 245 -5.55 -12.50 7.05
CA ARG A 245 -5.87 -13.94 7.09
C ARG A 245 -4.67 -14.77 7.53
N LYS A 246 -3.49 -14.52 6.97
CA LYS A 246 -2.26 -15.24 7.34
C LYS A 246 -1.88 -15.06 8.81
N VAL A 247 -2.23 -13.93 9.43
CA VAL A 247 -2.00 -13.71 10.88
C VAL A 247 -3.17 -14.12 11.78
N GLY A 248 -4.28 -14.63 11.21
CA GLY A 248 -5.45 -15.12 11.93
C GLY A 248 -6.48 -14.06 12.35
N TYR A 249 -6.41 -12.85 11.82
CA TYR A 249 -7.36 -11.76 12.17
C TYR A 249 -8.59 -11.71 11.27
N VAL A 250 -8.53 -12.31 10.08
CA VAL A 250 -9.61 -12.33 9.10
C VAL A 250 -9.78 -13.75 8.55
N ASP A 251 -11.01 -14.20 8.37
CA ASP A 251 -11.32 -15.41 7.61
C ASP A 251 -11.66 -15.07 6.17
N GLN A 252 -11.43 -16.01 5.26
CA GLN A 252 -11.80 -15.89 3.85
C GLN A 252 -12.60 -17.12 3.42
N ARG A 253 -13.68 -16.90 2.66
CA ARG A 253 -14.46 -17.98 2.04
C ARG A 253 -14.62 -17.77 0.54
N SER A 254 -14.80 -18.88 -0.17
CA SER A 254 -15.28 -18.87 -1.55
C SER A 254 -16.80 -18.80 -1.53
N THR A 255 -17.38 -17.98 -2.41
CA THR A 255 -18.83 -17.87 -2.58
C THR A 255 -19.29 -18.64 -3.81
N LYS A 256 -20.59 -18.98 -3.83
CA LYS A 256 -21.30 -19.49 -5.00
C LYS A 256 -22.40 -18.51 -5.35
N LEU A 257 -22.58 -18.25 -6.64
CA LEU A 257 -23.60 -17.37 -7.17
C LEU A 257 -24.50 -18.18 -8.10
N SER A 258 -25.81 -18.09 -7.90
CA SER A 258 -26.79 -18.67 -8.82
C SER A 258 -26.93 -17.78 -10.06
N THR A 259 -26.93 -18.42 -11.22
CA THR A 259 -27.16 -17.83 -12.54
C THR A 259 -28.21 -18.65 -13.29
N GLU A 260 -28.69 -18.15 -14.44
CA GLU A 260 -29.63 -18.89 -15.30
C GLU A 260 -29.07 -20.23 -15.80
N GLN A 261 -27.74 -20.38 -15.84
CA GLN A 261 -27.04 -21.58 -16.33
C GLN A 261 -26.55 -22.50 -15.22
N GLY A 262 -26.86 -22.20 -13.96
CA GLY A 262 -26.44 -22.95 -12.79
C GLY A 262 -25.59 -22.13 -11.81
N GLU A 263 -24.81 -22.81 -10.97
CA GLU A 263 -23.97 -22.16 -9.97
C GLU A 263 -22.56 -21.87 -10.48
N ILE A 264 -22.12 -20.63 -10.33
CA ILE A 264 -20.74 -20.21 -10.60
C ILE A 264 -20.03 -19.84 -9.29
N THR A 265 -18.70 -19.90 -9.30
CA THR A 265 -17.90 -19.38 -8.18
C THR A 265 -17.94 -17.85 -8.19
N GLY A 266 -18.28 -17.23 -7.06
CA GLY A 266 -18.29 -15.77 -6.91
C GLY A 266 -16.94 -15.20 -6.51
N PHE A 267 -16.94 -13.94 -6.06
CA PHE A 267 -15.74 -13.31 -5.50
C PHE A 267 -15.45 -13.84 -4.09
N PRO A 268 -14.17 -13.91 -3.68
CA PRO A 268 -13.85 -14.23 -2.30
C PRO A 268 -14.37 -13.16 -1.34
N GLU A 269 -14.91 -13.62 -0.22
CA GLU A 269 -15.40 -12.76 0.86
C GLU A 269 -14.54 -12.90 2.11
N TYR A 270 -14.50 -11.83 2.91
CA TYR A 270 -13.72 -11.70 4.13
C TYR A 270 -14.62 -11.35 5.30
N SER A 271 -14.32 -11.88 6.48
CA SER A 271 -14.95 -11.50 7.75
C SER A 271 -13.91 -11.46 8.88
N ILE A 272 -14.14 -10.64 9.90
CA ILE A 272 -13.22 -10.54 11.03
C ILE A 272 -13.36 -11.74 11.97
N THR A 273 -12.25 -12.28 12.47
CA THR A 273 -12.26 -13.36 13.47
C THR A 273 -12.45 -12.80 14.88
N ALA A 274 -12.76 -13.66 15.85
CA ALA A 274 -12.76 -13.27 17.27
C ALA A 274 -11.40 -12.71 17.71
N GLN A 275 -10.30 -13.25 17.19
CA GLN A 275 -8.97 -12.75 17.46
C GLN A 275 -8.74 -11.37 16.83
N GLY A 276 -9.21 -11.15 15.60
CA GLY A 276 -9.19 -9.85 14.92
C GLY A 276 -9.99 -8.79 15.68
N MET A 277 -11.19 -9.12 16.15
CA MET A 277 -12.02 -8.22 16.98
C MET A 277 -11.29 -7.80 18.26
N HIS A 278 -10.65 -8.75 18.94
CA HIS A 278 -9.86 -8.44 20.13
C HIS A 278 -8.64 -7.57 19.80
N ALA A 279 -7.96 -7.84 18.68
CA ALA A 279 -6.80 -7.09 18.23
C ALA A 279 -7.17 -5.63 17.89
N ILE A 280 -8.28 -5.38 17.19
CA ILE A 280 -8.69 -4.02 16.81
C ILE A 280 -9.18 -3.23 18.03
N ARG A 281 -9.90 -3.85 18.98
CA ARG A 281 -10.28 -3.21 20.26
C ARG A 281 -9.05 -2.78 21.06
N ARG A 282 -8.00 -3.61 21.08
CA ARG A 282 -6.71 -3.27 21.68
C ARG A 282 -6.05 -2.10 20.94
N ALA A 283 -5.97 -2.16 19.61
CA ALA A 283 -5.40 -1.10 18.79
C ALA A 283 -6.14 0.24 18.97
N HIS A 284 -7.44 0.21 19.28
CA HIS A 284 -8.25 1.39 19.54
C HIS A 284 -8.11 1.97 20.96
N GLY A 285 -7.54 1.21 21.89
CA GLY A 285 -7.44 1.58 23.31
C GLY A 285 -8.75 1.36 24.09
N SER A 286 -9.63 0.48 23.61
CA SER A 286 -10.87 0.10 24.32
C SER A 286 -10.62 -1.00 25.37
N SER A 287 -9.36 -1.34 25.62
CA SER A 287 -8.92 -2.35 26.59
C SER A 287 -8.05 -1.71 27.68
N ARG A 288 -7.72 -2.46 28.74
CA ARG A 288 -6.78 -2.00 29.78
C ARG A 288 -5.34 -1.80 29.28
N ASN A 289 -5.01 -2.31 28.08
CA ASN A 289 -3.67 -2.22 27.50
C ASN A 289 -3.44 -0.88 26.81
N ALA A 290 -2.17 -0.47 26.72
CA ALA A 290 -1.76 0.70 25.95
C ALA A 290 -2.21 0.58 24.49
N ARG A 291 -2.67 1.71 23.94
CA ARG A 291 -3.07 1.82 22.54
C ARG A 291 -1.88 1.54 21.63
N VAL A 292 -2.09 0.82 20.53
CA VAL A 292 -1.05 0.59 19.52
C VAL A 292 -0.69 1.94 18.87
N THR A 293 0.60 2.26 18.84
CA THR A 293 1.11 3.46 18.17
C THR A 293 1.28 3.17 16.68
N LYS A 294 0.55 3.89 15.84
CA LYS A 294 0.53 3.69 14.39
C LYS A 294 1.77 4.26 13.74
N PHE A 295 2.32 3.51 12.79
CA PHE A 295 3.46 3.92 11.98
C PHE A 295 2.96 4.55 10.68
N VAL A 296 3.42 5.76 10.39
CA VAL A 296 3.08 6.53 9.20
C VAL A 296 4.33 7.24 8.69
N MET A 297 4.37 7.50 7.40
CA MET A 297 5.41 8.30 6.76
C MET A 297 4.74 9.29 5.80
N TRP A 298 5.43 10.38 5.47
CA TRP A 298 4.96 11.36 4.49
C TRP A 298 4.53 10.71 3.16
N GLU A 299 5.25 9.67 2.71
CA GLU A 299 4.97 8.93 1.48
C GLU A 299 3.62 8.19 1.49
N PHE A 300 3.04 7.92 2.65
CA PHE A 300 1.79 7.16 2.76
C PHE A 300 0.58 7.98 2.28
N PHE A 301 0.70 9.31 2.28
CA PHE A 301 -0.43 10.21 2.13
C PHE A 301 -0.83 10.52 0.68
N ALA A 302 -0.13 9.97 -0.31
CA ALA A 302 -0.56 9.86 -1.70
C ALA A 302 0.36 8.87 -2.43
N THR A 303 -0.12 8.19 -3.46
CA THR A 303 0.67 7.19 -4.21
C THR A 303 1.14 7.71 -5.57
N THR A 304 0.25 8.35 -6.32
CA THR A 304 0.48 8.83 -7.69
C THR A 304 -0.15 10.22 -7.89
N GLY A 305 -0.08 10.78 -9.10
CA GLY A 305 -0.63 12.09 -9.44
C GLY A 305 0.43 13.18 -9.57
N LYS A 306 0.14 14.22 -10.36
CA LYS A 306 1.11 15.30 -10.64
C LYS A 306 1.39 16.17 -9.42
N ASN A 307 0.40 16.32 -8.54
CA ASN A 307 0.46 17.12 -7.31
C ASN A 307 0.70 16.25 -6.05
N LYS A 308 1.19 15.02 -6.19
CA LYS A 308 1.32 14.07 -5.07
C LYS A 308 2.10 14.63 -3.89
N ASP A 309 3.18 15.39 -4.15
CA ASP A 309 4.05 15.90 -3.08
C ASP A 309 3.39 17.07 -2.35
N TYR A 310 2.66 17.93 -3.05
CA TYR A 310 1.79 18.95 -2.43
C TYR A 310 0.77 18.32 -1.49
N VAL A 311 0.03 17.33 -2.01
CA VAL A 311 -1.03 16.64 -1.26
C VAL A 311 -0.46 15.89 -0.05
N ARG A 312 0.68 15.20 -0.20
CA ARG A 312 1.38 14.53 0.91
C ARG A 312 1.77 15.52 1.99
N THR A 313 2.38 16.65 1.61
CA THR A 313 2.84 17.68 2.54
C THR A 313 1.66 18.32 3.26
N ARG A 314 0.57 18.66 2.55
CA ARG A 314 -0.66 19.18 3.13
C ARG A 314 -1.25 18.22 4.17
N ARG A 315 -1.42 16.95 3.81
CA ARG A 315 -1.93 15.89 4.70
C ARG A 315 -1.03 15.63 5.90
N ALA A 316 0.28 15.66 5.70
CA ALA A 316 1.26 15.54 6.76
C ALA A 316 1.15 16.70 7.77
N TYR A 317 1.03 17.95 7.29
CA TYR A 317 0.79 19.10 8.16
C TYR A 317 -0.57 19.03 8.86
N ILE A 318 -1.63 18.57 8.19
CA ILE A 318 -2.92 18.32 8.83
C ILE A 318 -2.72 17.45 10.07
N LEU A 319 -2.07 16.29 9.93
CA LEU A 319 -1.81 15.38 11.04
C LEU A 319 -0.98 16.02 12.16
N LYS A 320 0.11 16.72 11.82
CA LYS A 320 0.95 17.42 12.80
C LYS A 320 0.20 18.51 13.57
N ILE A 321 -0.71 19.22 12.90
CA ILE A 321 -1.49 20.29 13.51
C ILE A 321 -2.54 19.70 14.47
N ILE A 322 -3.29 18.68 14.04
CA ILE A 322 -4.40 18.11 14.82
C ILE A 322 -3.94 17.27 16.01
N GLN A 323 -2.65 16.89 16.06
CA GLN A 323 -2.03 16.38 17.29
C GLN A 323 -2.06 17.41 18.43
N ASN A 324 -2.10 18.71 18.09
CA ASN A 324 -1.94 19.82 19.04
C ASN A 324 -3.16 20.76 19.11
N THR A 325 -4.21 20.52 18.33
CA THR A 325 -5.42 21.34 18.34
C THR A 325 -6.66 20.51 18.10
N ARG A 326 -7.78 21.01 18.64
CA ARG A 326 -9.10 20.44 18.44
C ARG A 326 -10.06 21.31 17.64
N SER A 327 -9.58 22.46 17.15
CA SER A 327 -10.39 23.42 16.43
C SER A 327 -10.12 23.34 14.93
N PHE A 328 -11.18 23.15 14.15
CA PHE A 328 -11.11 23.14 12.69
C PHE A 328 -10.62 24.49 12.15
N ASN A 329 -11.06 25.60 12.76
CA ASN A 329 -10.61 26.94 12.35
C ASN A 329 -9.11 27.16 12.60
N VAL A 330 -8.57 26.59 13.70
CA VAL A 330 -7.12 26.65 13.97
C VAL A 330 -6.34 25.82 12.97
N LEU A 331 -6.87 24.65 12.56
CA LEU A 331 -6.30 23.85 11.47
C LEU A 331 -6.18 24.67 10.19
N MET A 332 -7.29 25.24 9.71
CA MET A 332 -7.31 26.04 8.48
C MET A 332 -6.33 27.22 8.54
N ARG A 333 -6.33 27.97 9.65
CA ARG A 333 -5.41 29.11 9.81
C ARG A 333 -3.93 28.68 9.79
N ARG A 334 -3.59 27.56 10.42
CA ARG A 334 -2.20 27.06 10.43
C ARG A 334 -1.79 26.54 9.06
N LEU A 335 -2.67 25.85 8.34
CA LEU A 335 -2.42 25.44 6.96
C LEU A 335 -2.14 26.66 6.07
N LEU A 336 -2.93 27.73 6.22
CA LEU A 336 -2.71 28.99 5.51
C LEU A 336 -1.34 29.62 5.85
N GLN A 337 -0.91 29.58 7.10
CA GLN A 337 0.42 30.04 7.53
C GLN A 337 1.55 29.22 6.91
N TYR A 338 1.32 27.93 6.64
CA TYR A 338 2.24 27.07 5.91
C TYR A 338 2.09 27.18 4.38
N GLY A 339 1.28 28.11 3.88
CA GLY A 339 1.11 28.37 2.44
C GLY A 339 0.00 27.56 1.75
N PHE A 340 -0.71 26.69 2.45
CA PHE A 340 -1.83 25.90 1.90
C PHE A 340 -3.12 26.72 1.91
N LYS A 341 -3.58 27.15 0.73
CA LYS A 341 -4.77 27.98 0.53
C LYS A 341 -6.01 27.20 0.07
N ASP A 342 -5.99 25.87 0.26
CA ASP A 342 -7.07 25.00 -0.20
C ASP A 342 -8.41 25.29 0.49
N ASP A 343 -9.49 25.02 -0.26
CA ASP A 343 -10.85 25.16 0.22
C ASP A 343 -11.17 24.20 1.38
N LYS A 344 -12.10 24.60 2.26
CA LYS A 344 -12.55 23.78 3.40
C LYS A 344 -13.02 22.39 2.97
N ALA A 345 -13.69 22.26 1.82
CA ALA A 345 -14.15 20.98 1.31
C ALA A 345 -13.00 20.02 0.97
N ILE A 346 -11.90 20.55 0.44
CA ILE A 346 -10.68 19.78 0.14
C ILE A 346 -10.04 19.28 1.44
N ILE A 347 -9.93 20.13 2.46
CA ILE A 347 -9.39 19.72 3.76
C ILE A 347 -10.28 18.67 4.44
N LYS A 348 -11.61 18.83 4.37
CA LYS A 348 -12.54 17.78 4.82
C LYS A 348 -12.35 16.48 4.06
N ASN A 349 -12.12 16.54 2.75
CA ASN A 349 -11.85 15.35 1.95
C ASN A 349 -10.55 14.65 2.38
N ASP A 350 -9.47 15.40 2.61
CA ASP A 350 -8.23 14.85 3.15
C ASP A 350 -8.44 14.12 4.49
N LEU A 351 -9.24 14.71 5.38
CA LEU A 351 -9.57 14.08 6.67
C LEU A 351 -10.37 12.78 6.50
N ARG A 352 -11.27 12.71 5.52
CA ARG A 352 -11.98 11.46 5.16
C ARG A 352 -11.01 10.43 4.60
N GLY A 353 -10.10 10.82 3.71
CA GLY A 353 -9.09 9.92 3.16
C GLY A 353 -8.09 9.41 4.20
N LEU A 354 -7.68 10.26 5.16
CA LEU A 354 -6.85 9.86 6.30
C LEU A 354 -7.59 8.84 7.20
N ASN A 355 -8.88 9.05 7.44
CA ASN A 355 -9.76 8.07 8.10
C ASN A 355 -9.86 6.76 7.34
N ALA A 356 -10.11 6.82 6.04
CA ALA A 356 -10.21 5.67 5.15
C ALA A 356 -8.85 4.98 4.93
N SER A 357 -7.74 5.65 5.24
CA SER A 357 -6.41 5.03 5.34
C SER A 357 -6.19 4.32 6.69
N GLY A 358 -7.12 4.47 7.64
CA GLY A 358 -7.08 3.85 8.95
C GLY A 358 -6.47 4.72 10.04
N ILE A 359 -6.40 6.05 9.89
CA ILE A 359 -6.05 6.98 10.99
C ILE A 359 -7.34 7.55 11.56
N ARG A 360 -7.68 7.23 12.80
CA ARG A 360 -8.98 7.62 13.37
C ARG A 360 -9.02 9.11 13.72
N ILE A 361 -9.82 9.85 12.97
CA ILE A 361 -10.06 11.28 13.13
C ILE A 361 -11.56 11.51 13.19
N GLU A 362 -12.06 12.06 14.28
CA GLU A 362 -13.44 12.53 14.37
C GLU A 362 -13.45 14.04 14.10
N PHE A 363 -14.36 14.52 13.25
CA PHE A 363 -14.44 15.94 12.96
C PHE A 363 -15.85 16.38 12.55
N ASP A 364 -16.14 17.64 12.80
CA ASP A 364 -17.32 18.36 12.33
C ASP A 364 -16.89 19.74 11.77
N ASP A 365 -17.82 20.67 11.60
CA ASP A 365 -17.54 22.00 11.07
C ASP A 365 -16.69 22.89 11.99
N SER A 366 -16.66 22.58 13.27
CA SER A 366 -16.04 23.35 14.36
C SER A 366 -14.87 22.61 15.02
N SER A 367 -14.99 21.29 15.15
CA SER A 367 -14.13 20.46 15.99
C SER A 367 -13.42 19.37 15.20
N ILE A 368 -12.25 18.96 15.70
CA ILE A 368 -11.45 17.88 15.13
C ILE A 368 -10.66 17.15 16.23
N PHE A 369 -10.61 15.82 16.17
CA PHE A 369 -10.00 14.98 17.19
C PHE A 369 -9.26 13.81 16.55
N LEU A 370 -7.92 13.81 16.68
CA LEU A 370 -7.13 12.61 16.39
C LEU A 370 -7.27 11.63 17.56
N ARG A 371 -7.85 10.46 17.29
CA ARG A 371 -8.08 9.38 18.27
C ARG A 371 -6.94 8.38 18.35
N ASP A 372 -5.97 8.45 17.45
CA ASP A 372 -4.80 7.56 17.45
C ASP A 372 -3.53 8.23 17.96
N VAL A 373 -2.59 7.40 18.42
CA VAL A 373 -1.22 7.84 18.69
C VAL A 373 -0.39 7.45 17.48
N LEU A 374 0.33 8.41 16.93
CA LEU A 374 1.19 8.22 15.76
C LEU A 374 2.65 8.26 16.20
N VAL A 375 3.49 7.43 15.58
CA VAL A 375 4.95 7.63 15.64
C VAL A 375 5.25 9.01 15.03
N ASP A 376 6.23 9.72 15.59
CA ASP A 376 6.66 10.96 14.98
C ASP A 376 7.30 10.70 13.61
N PHE A 377 7.01 11.55 12.64
CA PHE A 377 7.50 11.39 11.26
C PHE A 377 7.98 12.73 10.71
N SER A 378 9.01 12.71 9.86
CA SER A 378 9.51 13.91 9.19
C SER A 378 8.70 14.26 7.95
N ILE A 379 8.61 15.56 7.68
CA ILE A 379 8.07 16.13 6.44
C ILE A 379 9.28 16.68 5.68
N PRO A 380 9.49 16.30 4.41
CA PRO A 380 10.60 16.84 3.63
C PRO A 380 10.42 18.35 3.38
N GLU A 381 11.52 19.08 3.40
CA GLU A 381 11.55 20.48 3.00
C GLU A 381 11.43 20.55 1.47
N LEU A 382 10.23 20.87 0.99
CA LEU A 382 9.92 21.00 -0.42
C LEU A 382 9.23 22.33 -0.65
N ASP A 383 9.60 23.01 -1.73
CA ASP A 383 8.86 24.17 -2.19
C ASP A 383 7.64 23.72 -3.00
N VAL A 384 6.62 23.23 -2.29
CA VAL A 384 5.38 22.72 -2.90
C VAL A 384 4.30 23.79 -3.03
N THR A 385 4.50 24.99 -2.48
CA THR A 385 3.44 25.99 -2.32
C THR A 385 3.26 26.93 -3.51
N GLU A 386 4.15 26.89 -4.52
CA GLU A 386 4.19 27.94 -5.54
C GLU A 386 3.16 27.81 -6.67
N GLU A 387 2.61 26.64 -7.00
CA GLU A 387 1.40 26.49 -7.85
C GLU A 387 1.02 25.00 -8.05
N LEU A 388 -0.29 24.69 -8.12
CA LEU A 388 -0.75 23.35 -8.49
C LEU A 388 -0.51 23.11 -9.99
N LYS A 389 0.15 22.01 -10.35
CA LYS A 389 0.47 21.68 -11.76
C LYS A 389 -0.76 21.46 -12.64
N ASP A 390 -1.89 21.11 -12.03
CA ASP A 390 -3.18 20.87 -12.69
C ASP A 390 -4.29 21.73 -12.04
N ALA A 391 -3.99 23.02 -11.79
CA ALA A 391 -4.88 23.92 -11.06
C ALA A 391 -6.32 23.96 -11.61
N GLU A 392 -6.50 23.95 -12.94
CA GLU A 392 -7.82 23.98 -13.57
C GLU A 392 -8.68 22.74 -13.23
N ILE A 393 -8.07 21.55 -13.25
CA ILE A 393 -8.78 20.30 -12.91
C ILE A 393 -9.13 20.32 -11.42
N GLU A 394 -8.22 20.75 -10.56
CA GLU A 394 -8.46 20.84 -9.11
C GLU A 394 -9.53 21.87 -8.75
N GLU A 395 -9.59 23.00 -9.47
CA GLU A 395 -10.65 24.00 -9.34
C GLU A 395 -12.01 23.41 -9.76
N ARG A 396 -12.07 22.68 -10.88
CA ARG A 396 -13.28 21.98 -11.31
C ARG A 396 -13.74 20.95 -10.27
N LYS A 397 -12.83 20.11 -9.74
CA LYS A 397 -13.17 19.17 -8.66
C LYS A 397 -13.73 19.90 -7.44
N THR A 398 -13.10 21.00 -7.03
CA THR A 398 -13.55 21.84 -5.92
C THR A 398 -14.95 22.40 -6.18
N HIS A 399 -15.22 22.87 -7.41
CA HIS A 399 -16.54 23.33 -7.81
C HIS A 399 -17.60 22.23 -7.64
N PHE A 400 -17.37 21.02 -8.13
CA PHE A 400 -18.31 19.91 -7.98
C PHE A 400 -18.51 19.49 -6.52
N LEU A 401 -17.43 19.45 -5.72
CA LEU A 401 -17.51 19.15 -4.29
C LEU A 401 -18.33 20.17 -3.50
N ASN A 402 -18.32 21.44 -3.91
CA ASN A 402 -19.03 22.52 -3.24
C ASN A 402 -20.47 22.71 -3.72
N ASN A 403 -20.76 22.34 -4.97
CA ASN A 403 -22.07 22.64 -5.61
C ASN A 403 -22.94 21.40 -5.83
N THR A 404 -22.46 20.21 -5.50
CA THR A 404 -23.22 18.95 -5.68
C THR A 404 -23.11 18.05 -4.46
N ASN A 405 -24.03 17.09 -4.34
CA ASN A 405 -23.94 16.00 -3.36
C ASN A 405 -23.31 14.74 -3.98
N LEU A 406 -22.60 14.88 -5.10
CA LEU A 406 -22.03 13.76 -5.83
C LEU A 406 -20.92 13.10 -4.99
N PRO A 407 -20.95 11.78 -4.77
CA PRO A 407 -19.84 11.07 -4.14
C PRO A 407 -18.52 11.33 -4.86
N ILE A 408 -17.44 11.52 -4.09
CA ILE A 408 -16.15 11.94 -4.65
C ILE A 408 -15.57 10.97 -5.68
N LYS A 409 -15.88 9.68 -5.57
CA LYS A 409 -15.49 8.66 -6.57
C LYS A 409 -15.94 9.02 -7.99
N PHE A 410 -17.08 9.70 -8.15
CA PHE A 410 -17.57 10.12 -9.46
C PHE A 410 -16.98 11.46 -9.90
N VAL A 411 -16.57 12.31 -8.96
CA VAL A 411 -15.81 13.54 -9.27
C VAL A 411 -14.46 13.18 -9.94
N GLU A 412 -13.90 12.02 -9.61
CA GLU A 412 -12.69 11.48 -10.26
C GLU A 412 -12.86 11.25 -11.77
N LEU A 413 -14.09 11.11 -12.29
CA LEU A 413 -14.32 10.97 -13.73
C LEU A 413 -13.76 12.16 -14.53
N LEU A 414 -13.64 13.34 -13.91
CA LEU A 414 -12.99 14.52 -14.50
C LEU A 414 -11.51 14.30 -14.81
N GLU A 415 -10.83 13.36 -14.14
CA GLU A 415 -9.47 12.95 -14.46
C GLU A 415 -9.46 11.70 -15.33
N ILE A 416 -10.28 10.70 -15.00
CA ILE A 416 -10.33 9.41 -15.69
C ILE A 416 -10.59 9.60 -17.18
N ALA A 417 -11.52 10.49 -17.54
CA ALA A 417 -11.90 10.76 -18.92
C ALA A 417 -10.75 11.29 -19.80
N TYR A 418 -9.68 11.82 -19.19
CA TYR A 418 -8.51 12.36 -19.89
C TYR A 418 -7.27 11.45 -19.81
N ASP A 419 -7.37 10.26 -19.18
CA ASP A 419 -6.27 9.29 -19.11
C ASP A 419 -6.54 8.07 -19.99
N GLY A 420 -5.87 8.01 -21.15
CA GLY A 420 -6.02 6.92 -22.12
C GLY A 420 -5.63 5.53 -21.61
N ASN A 421 -5.05 5.42 -20.40
CA ASN A 421 -4.73 4.15 -19.75
C ASN A 421 -5.83 3.68 -18.78
N ARG A 422 -6.91 4.46 -18.60
CA ARG A 422 -7.97 4.20 -17.62
C ARG A 422 -9.34 3.92 -18.26
N ASN A 423 -9.36 3.42 -19.50
CA ASN A 423 -10.60 3.14 -20.24
C ASN A 423 -11.55 2.21 -19.47
N ARG A 424 -11.02 1.18 -18.82
CA ARG A 424 -11.82 0.26 -17.99
C ARG A 424 -12.44 0.95 -16.78
N ASP A 425 -11.66 1.77 -16.06
CA ASP A 425 -12.17 2.56 -14.94
C ASP A 425 -13.29 3.50 -15.42
N PHE A 426 -13.08 4.14 -16.58
CA PHE A 426 -14.03 5.06 -17.19
C PHE A 426 -15.38 4.37 -17.45
N GLU A 427 -15.37 3.22 -18.12
CA GLU A 427 -16.57 2.46 -18.45
C GLU A 427 -17.34 2.04 -17.20
N ILE A 428 -16.66 1.38 -16.25
CA ILE A 428 -17.31 0.81 -15.06
C ILE A 428 -17.87 1.91 -14.15
N ILE A 429 -17.08 2.95 -13.86
CA ILE A 429 -17.50 4.02 -12.94
C ILE A 429 -18.60 4.88 -13.59
N THR A 430 -18.57 5.07 -14.90
CA THR A 430 -19.65 5.78 -15.62
C THR A 430 -20.94 4.97 -15.58
N MET A 431 -20.88 3.65 -15.79
CA MET A 431 -22.06 2.78 -15.66
C MET A 431 -22.63 2.81 -14.24
N GLU A 432 -21.76 2.81 -13.24
CA GLU A 432 -22.15 2.92 -11.84
C GLU A 432 -22.84 4.26 -11.52
N LEU A 433 -22.38 5.36 -12.11
CA LEU A 433 -22.99 6.68 -11.93
C LEU A 433 -24.44 6.75 -12.45
N PHE A 434 -24.78 5.98 -13.49
CA PHE A 434 -26.12 5.97 -14.09
C PHE A 434 -27.08 4.94 -13.49
N ARG A 435 -26.60 4.05 -12.61
CA ARG A 435 -27.43 3.15 -11.83
C ARG A 435 -27.98 3.87 -10.59
#